data_AF-A0A653BH35-F1
#
_entry.id   AF-A0A653BH35-F1
#
_cell.length_a   1.000
_cell.length_b   1.000
_cell.length_c   1.000
_cell.angle_alpha   90.00
_cell.angle_beta   90.00
_cell.angle_gamma   90.00
#
_symmetry.space_group_name_H-M   'P 1'
#
loop_
_entity.id
_entity.type
_entity.pdbx_description
1 polymer ?
#
loop_
_entity_poly.entity_id
_entity_poly.type
_entity_poly.pdbx_seq_one_letter_code
_entity_poly.pdbx_strand_id
1 'polypeptide(L)' 'MQFENIARMNNWSSEEKACVLTSMLRDSAAAILENLCSSDLRDYDKITSALKLRFGDAHLTELCMASCITGHNKLRKI' A
#
# COMPACT_ATOMS: atom_id res chain seq x y z
N MET A 1 6.37 -0.36 -11.30
CA MET A 1 6.35 0.49 -10.07
C MET A 1 7.24 -0.15 -9.01
N GLN A 2 7.89 0.63 -8.14
CA GLN A 2 8.85 0.08 -7.14
C GLN A 2 8.19 -0.89 -6.14
N PHE A 3 6.97 -0.60 -5.70
CA PHE A 3 6.18 -1.51 -4.86
C PHE A 3 5.93 -2.86 -5.52
N GLU A 4 5.52 -2.88 -6.79
CA GLU A 4 5.28 -4.15 -7.51
C GLU A 4 6.55 -4.96 -7.71
N ASN A 5 7.69 -4.29 -7.95
CA ASN A 5 8.98 -4.98 -8.04
C ASN A 5 9.37 -5.60 -6.70
N ILE A 6 9.22 -4.87 -5.59
CA ILE A 6 9.49 -5.39 -4.24
C ILE A 6 8.54 -6.54 -3.91
N ALA A 7 7.24 -6.38 -4.18
CA ALA A 7 6.26 -7.42 -3.97
C ALA A 7 6.56 -8.68 -4.79
N ARG A 8 7.02 -8.52 -6.03
CA ARG A 8 7.45 -9.62 -6.89
C ARG A 8 8.73 -10.29 -6.39
N MET A 9 9.71 -9.51 -5.92
CA MET A 9 10.96 -10.04 -5.33
C MET A 9 10.69 -10.83 -4.04
N ASN A 10 9.75 -10.36 -3.22
CA ASN A 10 9.37 -11.00 -1.97
C ASN A 10 8.25 -12.04 -2.11
N ASN A 11 7.77 -12.30 -3.35
CA ASN A 11 6.65 -13.21 -3.62
C ASN A 11 5.40 -12.90 -2.77
N TRP A 12 5.10 -11.62 -2.57
CA TRP A 12 3.92 -11.19 -1.81
C TRP A 12 2.62 -11.57 -2.53
N SER A 13 1.74 -12.24 -1.78
CA SER A 13 0.35 -12.49 -2.18
C SER A 13 -0.47 -11.19 -2.25
N SER A 14 -1.63 -11.22 -2.92
CA SER A 14 -2.51 -10.05 -2.99
C SER A 14 -2.91 -9.50 -1.62
N GLU A 15 -3.11 -10.40 -0.65
CA GLU A 15 -3.41 -10.03 0.74
C GLU A 15 -2.22 -9.37 1.45
N GLU A 16 -0.99 -9.85 1.21
CA GLU A 16 0.23 -9.26 1.75
C GLU A 16 0.45 -7.86 1.16
N LYS A 17 0.28 -7.71 -0.15
CA LYS A 17 0.33 -6.40 -0.82
C LYS A 17 -0.70 -5.44 -0.23
N ALA A 18 -1.94 -5.91 -0.03
CA ALA A 18 -2.99 -5.12 0.60
C ALA A 18 -2.60 -4.71 2.02
N CYS A 19 -2.12 -5.64 2.85
CA CYS A 19 -1.74 -5.39 4.23
C CYS A 19 -0.57 -4.40 4.36
N VAL A 20 0.49 -4.57 3.55
CA VAL A 20 1.64 -3.67 3.52
C VAL A 20 1.21 -2.28 3.04
N LEU A 21 0.43 -2.21 1.97
CA LEU A 21 -0.10 -0.94 1.46
C LEU A 21 -0.95 -0.24 2.53
N THR A 22 -1.87 -0.97 3.16
CA THR A 22 -2.73 -0.47 4.24
C THR A 22 -1.93 0.01 5.44
N SER A 23 -0.84 -0.68 5.79
CA SER A 23 0.03 -0.29 6.90
C SER A 23 0.84 0.96 6.59
N MET A 24 1.38 1.08 5.37
CA MET A 24 2.11 2.27 4.92
C MET A 24 1.21 3.50 4.79
N LEU A 25 -0.06 3.26 4.46
CA LEU A 25 -1.06 4.30 4.31
C LEU A 25 -1.85 4.55 5.59
N ARG A 26 -1.62 3.80 6.67
CA ARG A 26 -2.36 3.99 7.92
C ARG A 26 -2.18 5.39 8.49
N ASP A 27 -1.01 5.99 8.36
CA ASP A 27 -0.77 7.36 8.86
C ASP A 27 -1.35 8.44 7.94
N SER A 28 -1.24 8.28 6.62
CA SER A 28 -1.66 9.31 5.66
C SER A 28 -3.09 9.15 5.12
N ALA A 29 -3.63 7.93 5.16
CA ALA A 29 -4.93 7.55 4.61
C ALA A 29 -5.78 6.76 5.62
N ALA A 30 -5.49 6.82 6.92
CA ALA A 30 -6.29 6.22 7.99
C ALA A 30 -7.79 6.47 7.76
N ALA A 31 -8.17 7.72 7.52
CA ALA A 31 -9.57 8.11 7.31
C ALA A 31 -10.25 7.41 6.11
N ILE A 32 -9.48 6.97 5.10
CA ILE A 32 -10.01 6.19 3.97
C ILE A 32 -10.08 4.72 4.33
N LEU A 33 -9.02 4.21 4.97
CA LEU A 33 -8.93 2.81 5.36
C LEU A 33 -9.98 2.46 6.42
N GLU A 34 -10.29 3.38 7.34
CA GLU A 34 -11.38 3.28 8.31
C GLU A 34 -12.77 3.32 7.66
N ASN A 35 -12.88 3.93 6.47
CA ASN A 35 -14.13 3.96 5.70
C ASN A 35 -14.32 2.67 4.88
N LEU A 36 -13.32 1.79 4.81
CA LEU A 36 -13.36 0.51 4.11
C LEU A 36 -13.59 -0.64 5.09
N CYS A 37 -14.30 -1.67 4.64
CA CYS A 37 -14.51 -2.88 5.44
C CYS A 37 -13.23 -3.72 5.51
N SER A 38 -13.09 -4.54 6.56
CA SER A 38 -11.95 -5.46 6.71
C SER A 38 -11.80 -6.45 5.54
N SER A 39 -12.86 -6.76 4.80
CA SER A 39 -12.74 -7.55 3.56
C SER A 39 -12.12 -6.73 2.44
N ASP A 40 -12.54 -5.47 2.27
CA ASP A 40 -11.98 -4.56 1.26
C ASP A 40 -10.51 -4.25 1.55
N LEU A 41 -10.10 -4.20 2.84
CA LEU A 41 -8.71 -4.03 3.25
C LEU A 41 -7.81 -5.23 2.94
N ARG A 42 -8.38 -6.37 2.55
CA ARG A 42 -7.63 -7.54 2.05
C ARG A 42 -7.52 -7.54 0.53
N ASP A 43 -8.34 -6.74 -0.14
CA ASP A 43 -8.36 -6.58 -1.58
C ASP A 43 -7.53 -5.37 -1.99
N TYR A 44 -6.30 -5.65 -2.46
CA TYR A 44 -5.38 -4.61 -2.94
C TYR A 44 -6.06 -3.67 -3.94
N ASP A 45 -6.83 -4.23 -4.89
CA ASP A 45 -7.52 -3.45 -5.92
C ASP A 45 -8.56 -2.49 -5.34
N LYS A 46 -9.37 -2.95 -4.38
CA LYS A 46 -10.35 -2.13 -3.65
C LYS A 46 -9.67 -0.99 -2.91
N ILE A 47 -8.56 -1.27 -2.22
CA ILE A 47 -7.79 -0.27 -1.48
C ILE A 47 -7.25 0.77 -2.45
N THR A 48 -6.55 0.38 -3.52
CA THR A 48 -6.05 1.33 -4.52
C THR A 48 -7.16 2.13 -5.18
N SER A 49 -8.31 1.53 -5.48
CA SER A 49 -9.45 2.22 -6.10
C SER A 49 -10.07 3.26 -5.17
N ALA A 50 -10.29 2.91 -3.90
CA ALA A 50 -10.83 3.82 -2.89
C ALA A 50 -9.88 4.99 -2.60
N LEU A 51 -8.59 4.68 -2.54
CA LEU A 51 -7.55 5.70 -2.42
C LEU A 51 -7.58 6.62 -3.64
N LYS A 52 -7.59 6.08 -4.87
CA LYS A 52 -7.55 6.86 -6.12
C LYS A 52 -8.72 7.82 -6.20
N LEU A 53 -9.88 7.38 -5.75
CA LEU A 53 -11.08 8.20 -5.69
C LEU A 53 -10.92 9.41 -4.76
N ARG A 54 -10.18 9.28 -3.66
CA ARG A 54 -10.11 10.31 -2.62
C ARG A 54 -8.90 11.24 -2.73
N PHE A 55 -7.73 10.69 -3.07
CA PHE A 55 -6.46 11.41 -3.19
C PHE A 55 -6.10 11.79 -4.64
N GLY A 56 -6.77 11.18 -5.62
CA GLY A 56 -6.39 11.28 -7.03
C GLY A 56 -5.23 10.37 -7.41
N ASP A 57 -5.17 9.99 -8.67
CA ASP A 57 -4.20 9.01 -9.21
C ASP A 57 -2.73 9.47 -9.07
N ALA A 58 -2.49 10.79 -9.15
CA ALA A 58 -1.17 11.39 -9.03
C ALA A 58 -0.57 11.25 -7.61
N HIS A 59 -1.38 11.50 -6.58
CA HIS A 59 -0.90 11.52 -5.20
C HIS A 59 -0.60 10.11 -4.68
N LEU A 60 -1.33 9.10 -5.14
CA LEU A 60 -1.08 7.72 -4.75
C LEU A 60 0.15 7.11 -5.36
N THR A 61 0.42 7.46 -6.61
CA THR A 61 1.62 6.98 -7.28
C THR A 61 2.83 7.50 -6.51
N GLU A 62 2.87 8.78 -6.13
CA GLU A 62 3.95 9.32 -5.30
C GLU A 62 4.01 8.73 -3.89
N LEU A 63 2.88 8.58 -3.21
CA LEU A 63 2.86 8.11 -1.82
C LEU A 63 3.18 6.61 -1.72
N CYS A 64 2.72 5.81 -2.68
CA CYS A 64 3.13 4.41 -2.86
C CYS A 64 4.62 4.31 -3.23
N MET A 65 5.13 5.17 -4.12
CA MET A 65 6.55 5.17 -4.50
C MET A 65 7.48 5.56 -3.35
N ALA A 66 7.17 6.64 -2.62
CA ALA A 66 8.03 7.18 -1.58
C ALA A 66 8.11 6.25 -0.35
N SER A 67 6.99 5.66 0.06
CA SER A 67 6.94 4.78 1.25
C SER A 67 7.68 3.46 1.05
N CYS A 68 7.62 2.86 -0.16
CA CYS A 68 8.26 1.58 -0.46
C CYS A 68 9.79 1.65 -0.53
N ILE A 69 10.34 2.78 -0.99
CA ILE A 69 11.79 2.99 -1.08
C ILE A 69 12.35 3.31 0.32
N THR A 70 11.59 4.02 1.14
CA THR A 70 12.08 4.54 2.43
C THR A 70 11.95 3.51 3.56
N GLY A 71 10.99 2.58 3.49
CA GLY A 71 10.80 1.53 4.50
C GLY A 71 11.84 0.39 4.47
N HIS A 72 12.56 0.20 3.37
CA HIS A 72 13.34 -1.03 3.16
C HIS A 72 14.83 -0.97 3.53
N ASN A 73 15.32 0.14 4.09
CA ASN A 73 16.69 0.19 4.64
C ASN A 73 16.81 -0.36 6.08
N LYS A 74 15.72 -0.89 6.66
CA LYS A 74 15.73 -1.44 8.03
C LYS A 74 15.42 -2.93 8.16
N LEU A 75 15.03 -3.61 7.07
CA LEU A 75 14.73 -5.06 7.09
C LEU A 75 15.83 -5.95 6.50
N ARG A 76 17.00 -5.40 6.14
CA ARG A 76 18.21 -6.17 5.86
C ARG A 76 19.10 -6.28 7.10
N LYS A 77 18.59 -6.92 8.16
CA LYS A 77 19.41 -7.45 9.25
C LYS A 77 18.73 -8.71 9.80
N ILE A 78 18.90 -9.83 9.10
CA ILE A 78 19.15 -11.15 9.69
C ILE A 78 20.02 -11.92 8.70
#